data_AF-Q2FPA3-F1
#
_entry.id   AF-Q2FPA3-F1
#
_cell.length_a   1.000
_cell.length_b   1.000
_cell.length_c   1.000
_cell.angle_alpha   90.00
_cell.angle_beta   90.00
_cell.angle_gamma   90.00
#
_symmetry.space_group_name_H-M   'P 1'
#
loop_
_entity.id
_entity.type
_entity.pdbx_description
1 polymer ?
#
loop_
_entity_poly.entity_id
_entity_poly.type
_entity_poly.pdbx_seq_one_letter_code
_entity_poly.pdbx_strand_id
1 'polypeptide(L)'
;MNRKIPGTLGLIFGTIAFLVGIFSFSQVSYYLAAGYLLVCLFAGMLIVRVFCASCPMKGTCVHILPGYVAQFWNQLPGPYSSGKIILTGILFAIIILIPQLVLIRSLYLFVLFWICIIIAAMSSYLVLCPGCGNQYCPFRREKKEQR
;
A
#
# COMPACT_ATOMS: atom_id res chain seq x y z
N MET A 1 -1.43 13.02 -19.02
CA MET A 1 -2.00 13.35 -17.69
C MET A 1 -0.92 13.17 -16.62
N ASN A 2 -0.68 14.18 -15.77
CA ASN A 2 0.35 14.10 -14.72
C ASN A 2 -0.11 13.17 -13.58
N ARG A 3 0.24 11.88 -13.67
CA ARG A 3 -0.13 10.85 -12.67
C ARG A 3 0.62 11.00 -11.34
N LYS A 4 1.56 11.94 -11.23
CA LYS A 4 2.28 12.21 -9.98
C LYS A 4 1.38 12.77 -8.89
N ILE A 5 0.39 13.60 -9.24
CA ILE A 5 -0.53 14.21 -8.26
C ILE A 5 -1.39 13.13 -7.57
N PRO A 6 -2.13 12.26 -8.30
CA PRO A 6 -2.84 11.15 -7.66
C PRO A 6 -1.93 10.19 -6.89
N GLY A 7 -0.69 9.99 -7.36
CA GLY A 7 0.31 9.16 -6.68
C GLY A 7 0.74 9.73 -5.33
N THR A 8 1.00 11.03 -5.31
CA THR A 8 1.36 11.77 -4.10
C THR A 8 0.18 11.81 -3.12
N LEU A 9 -1.04 12.06 -3.61
CA LEU A 9 -2.25 12.00 -2.78
C LEU A 9 -2.45 10.62 -2.17
N GLY A 10 -2.34 9.55 -2.96
CA GLY A 10 -2.45 8.19 -2.46
C GLY A 10 -1.42 7.88 -1.36
N LEU A 11 -0.19 8.36 -1.53
CA LEU A 11 0.86 8.24 -0.52
C LEU A 11 0.52 9.02 0.76
N ILE A 12 0.12 10.29 0.64
CA ILE A 12 -0.25 11.14 1.78
C ILE A 12 -1.40 10.51 2.58
N PHE A 13 -2.49 10.12 1.92
CA PHE A 13 -3.63 9.51 2.59
C PHE A 13 -3.28 8.14 3.19
N GLY A 14 -2.47 7.33 2.52
CA GLY A 14 -1.95 6.08 3.07
C GLY A 14 -1.11 6.30 4.33
N THR A 15 -0.24 7.31 4.32
CA THR A 15 0.58 7.69 5.48
C THR A 15 -0.29 8.21 6.63
N ILE A 16 -1.29 9.05 6.36
CA ILE A 16 -2.22 9.54 7.40
C ILE A 16 -2.98 8.36 8.03
N ALA A 17 -3.51 7.43 7.23
CA ALA A 17 -4.18 6.23 7.76
C ALA A 17 -3.27 5.40 8.67
N PHE A 18 -2.01 5.22 8.25
CA PHE A 18 -1.01 4.52 9.04
C PHE A 18 -0.71 5.22 10.38
N LEU A 19 -0.54 6.54 10.36
CA LEU A 19 -0.32 7.34 11.57
C LEU A 19 -1.54 7.30 12.51
N VAL A 20 -2.76 7.34 11.98
CA VAL A 20 -3.99 7.17 12.76
C VAL A 20 -4.02 5.79 13.42
N GLY A 21 -3.62 4.74 12.71
CA GLY A 21 -3.46 3.40 13.27
C GLY A 21 -2.50 3.38 14.46
N ILE A 22 -1.27 3.89 14.31
CA ILE A 22 -0.29 3.98 15.41
C ILE A 22 -0.82 4.81 16.57
N PHE A 23 -1.38 5.98 16.28
CA PHE A 23 -1.91 6.88 17.30
C PHE A 23 -3.03 6.22 18.10
N SER A 24 -3.91 5.45 17.46
CA SER A 24 -4.95 4.70 18.15
C SER A 24 -4.38 3.70 19.17
N PHE A 25 -3.32 2.98 18.80
CA PHE A 25 -2.64 2.06 19.72
C PHE A 25 -1.91 2.80 20.85
N SER A 26 -1.35 3.99 20.60
CA SER A 26 -0.67 4.77 21.64
C SER A 26 -1.63 5.28 22.71
N GLN A 27 -2.92 5.42 22.40
CA GLN A 27 -3.96 5.71 23.40
C GLN A 27 -4.21 4.53 24.36
N VAL A 28 -3.78 3.31 23.99
CA VAL A 28 -3.92 2.11 24.83
C VAL A 28 -2.60 1.79 25.53
N SER A 29 -1.50 1.72 24.78
CA SER A 29 -0.17 1.42 25.30
C SER A 29 0.92 1.74 24.29
N TYR A 30 2.00 2.38 24.75
CA TYR A 30 3.18 2.64 23.94
C TYR A 30 3.83 1.35 23.39
N TYR A 31 3.79 0.25 24.15
CA TYR A 31 4.31 -1.04 23.68
C TYR A 31 3.50 -1.63 22.53
N LEU A 32 2.17 -1.49 22.58
CA LEU A 32 1.31 -1.93 21.48
C LEU A 32 1.49 -1.05 20.23
N ALA A 33 1.66 0.27 20.41
CA ALA A 33 1.95 1.18 19.31
C ALA A 33 3.29 0.85 18.64
N ALA A 34 4.33 0.59 19.43
CA ALA A 34 5.63 0.16 18.93
C ALA A 34 5.54 -1.20 18.21
N GLY A 35 4.79 -2.15 18.77
CA GLY A 35 4.55 -3.45 18.13
C GLY A 35 3.84 -3.31 16.77
N TYR A 36 2.79 -2.49 16.70
CA TYR A 36 2.09 -2.23 15.45
C TYR A 36 2.97 -1.52 14.41
N LEU A 37 3.78 -0.53 14.83
CA LEU A 37 4.79 0.11 13.97
C LEU A 37 5.75 -0.92 13.37
N LEU A 38 6.28 -1.84 14.18
CA LEU A 38 7.18 -2.90 13.70
C LEU A 38 6.49 -3.83 12.69
N VAL A 39 5.25 -4.22 12.95
CA VAL A 39 4.45 -5.03 12.02
C VAL A 39 4.30 -4.30 10.68
N CYS A 40 3.97 -3.01 10.69
CA CYS A 40 3.81 -2.23 9.47
C CYS A 40 5.12 -2.02 8.72
N LEU A 41 6.23 -1.77 9.42
CA LEU A 41 7.55 -1.66 8.79
C LEU A 41 7.94 -2.98 8.12
N PHE A 42 7.79 -4.10 8.83
CA PHE A 42 8.11 -5.42 8.29
C PHE A 42 7.21 -5.78 7.10
N ALA A 43 5.89 -5.65 7.26
CA ALA A 43 4.92 -5.94 6.20
C ALA A 43 5.10 -5.02 4.99
N GLY A 44 5.30 -3.72 5.22
CA GLY A 44 5.55 -2.74 4.16
C GLY A 44 6.82 -3.06 3.37
N MET A 45 7.92 -3.35 4.06
CA MET A 45 9.18 -3.74 3.39
C MET A 45 9.04 -5.05 2.62
N LEU A 46 8.31 -6.02 3.16
CA LEU A 46 8.05 -7.28 2.48
C LEU A 46 7.17 -7.09 1.23
N ILE A 47 6.16 -6.22 1.29
CA ILE A 47 5.36 -5.82 0.12
C ILE A 47 6.27 -5.19 -0.95
N VAL A 48 7.14 -4.25 -0.57
CA VAL A 48 8.06 -3.60 -1.51
C VAL A 48 8.99 -4.62 -2.16
N ARG A 49 9.59 -5.50 -1.36
CA ARG A 49 10.51 -6.54 -1.85
C ARG A 49 9.82 -7.54 -2.77
N VAL A 50 8.66 -8.05 -2.39
CA VAL A 50 7.99 -9.15 -3.11
C VAL A 50 7.26 -8.64 -4.36
N PHE A 51 6.58 -7.51 -4.22
CA PHE A 51 5.73 -6.94 -5.26
C PHE A 51 6.47 -5.84 -6.02
N CYS A 52 6.81 -4.72 -5.37
CA CYS A 52 7.35 -3.54 -6.06
C CYS A 52 8.69 -3.79 -6.74
N ALA A 53 9.58 -4.61 -6.18
CA ALA A 53 10.89 -4.92 -6.78
C ALA A 53 10.78 -5.72 -8.09
N SER A 54 9.67 -6.44 -8.31
CA SER A 54 9.37 -7.14 -9.56
C SER A 54 8.83 -6.21 -10.65
N CYS A 55 8.55 -4.94 -10.33
CA CYS A 55 7.98 -3.99 -11.27
C CYS A 55 9.04 -3.48 -12.27
N PRO A 56 8.80 -3.56 -13.60
CA PRO A 56 9.73 -3.01 -14.59
C PRO A 56 9.85 -1.48 -14.50
N MET A 57 8.84 -0.82 -13.95
CA MET A 57 8.78 0.64 -13.80
C MET A 57 9.28 1.14 -12.44
N LYS A 58 9.97 0.32 -11.62
CA LYS A 58 10.38 0.70 -10.25
C LYS A 58 11.24 1.98 -10.20
N GLY A 59 12.03 2.24 -11.25
CA GLY A 59 12.82 3.47 -11.45
C GLY A 59 12.00 4.75 -11.52
N THR A 60 10.81 4.67 -12.12
CA THR A 60 9.95 5.82 -12.47
C THR A 60 8.53 5.62 -11.95
N CYS A 61 8.37 4.85 -10.87
CA CYS A 61 7.07 4.44 -10.38
C CYS A 61 6.30 5.64 -9.82
N VAL A 62 5.02 5.73 -10.16
CA VAL A 62 4.14 6.81 -9.70
C VAL A 62 3.80 6.74 -8.21
N HIS A 63 4.07 5.60 -7.55
CA HIS A 63 4.00 5.50 -6.10
C HIS A 63 5.19 6.15 -5.39
N ILE A 64 6.20 6.62 -6.15
CA ILE A 64 7.38 7.38 -5.68
C ILE A 64 8.19 6.59 -4.64
N LEU A 65 7.82 6.65 -3.36
CA LEU A 65 8.57 6.06 -2.25
C LEU A 65 8.74 4.53 -2.38
N PRO A 66 7.68 3.72 -2.59
CA PRO A 66 7.85 2.27 -2.80
C PRO A 66 8.66 1.96 -4.06
N GLY A 67 8.60 2.82 -5.09
CA GLY A 67 9.41 2.69 -6.30
C GLY A 67 10.90 2.86 -6.02
N TYR A 68 11.27 3.93 -5.32
CA TYR A 68 12.65 4.17 -4.90
C TYR A 68 13.18 3.07 -3.99
N VAL A 69 12.41 2.66 -2.99
CA VAL A 69 12.83 1.58 -2.08
C VAL A 69 12.94 0.24 -2.82
N ALA A 70 12.08 -0.03 -3.80
CA ALA A 70 12.16 -1.23 -4.63
C ALA A 70 13.45 -1.35 -5.46
N GLN A 71 14.14 -0.23 -5.74
CA GLN A 71 15.39 -0.24 -6.50
C GLN A 71 16.56 -0.85 -5.72
N PHE A 72 16.49 -0.90 -4.38
CA PHE A 72 17.50 -1.58 -3.57
C PHE A 72 17.60 -3.08 -3.85
N TRP A 73 16.56 -3.68 -4.45
CA TRP A 73 16.59 -5.07 -4.89
C TRP A 73 16.75 -5.17 -6.41
N ASN A 74 17.87 -5.77 -6.83
CA ASN A 74 18.17 -6.15 -8.23
C ASN A 74 17.35 -7.37 -8.69
N GLN A 75 16.06 -7.39 -8.37
CA GLN A 75 15.15 -8.43 -8.84
C GLN A 75 14.77 -8.17 -10.30
N LEU A 76 14.87 -9.22 -11.12
CA LEU A 76 14.47 -9.19 -12.53
C LEU A 76 12.96 -8.94 -12.63
N PRO A 77 12.51 -7.99 -13.48
CA PRO A 77 11.10 -7.77 -13.74
C PRO A 77 10.43 -9.00 -14.36
N GLY A 78 9.16 -9.24 -14.02
CA GLY A 78 8.42 -10.36 -14.57
C GLY A 78 6.98 -10.45 -14.06
N PRO A 79 6.22 -11.45 -14.54
CA PRO A 79 4.85 -11.68 -14.09
C PRO A 79 4.80 -11.99 -12.59
N TYR A 80 3.77 -11.45 -11.92
CA TYR A 80 3.52 -11.75 -10.51
C TYR A 80 2.91 -13.16 -10.39
N SER A 81 3.56 -14.03 -9.61
CA SER A 81 2.96 -15.32 -9.28
C SER A 81 1.78 -15.12 -8.33
N SER A 82 0.83 -16.06 -8.36
CA SER A 82 -0.33 -16.04 -7.45
C SER A 82 0.10 -15.96 -5.99
N GLY A 83 1.18 -16.67 -5.60
CA GLY A 83 1.74 -16.61 -4.26
C GLY A 83 2.19 -15.20 -3.86
N LYS A 84 2.86 -14.46 -4.75
CA LYS A 84 3.27 -13.06 -4.49
C LYS A 84 2.06 -12.15 -4.31
N ILE A 85 1.01 -12.33 -5.11
CA ILE A 85 -0.23 -11.55 -5.04
C ILE A 85 -0.96 -11.83 -3.73
N ILE A 86 -1.16 -13.11 -3.38
CA ILE A 86 -1.83 -13.54 -2.15
C ILE A 86 -1.08 -13.01 -0.93
N LEU A 87 0.26 -13.19 -0.88
CA LEU A 87 1.07 -12.69 0.23
C LEU A 87 0.95 -11.17 0.37
N THR A 88 1.02 -10.43 -0.74
CA THR A 88 0.85 -8.97 -0.73
C THR A 88 -0.52 -8.57 -0.19
N GLY A 89 -1.58 -9.25 -0.62
CA GLY A 89 -2.94 -9.03 -0.13
C GLY A 89 -3.08 -9.30 1.37
N ILE A 90 -2.50 -10.40 1.87
CA ILE A 90 -2.49 -10.74 3.30
C ILE A 90 -1.76 -9.66 4.10
N LEU A 91 -0.60 -9.18 3.63
CA LEU A 91 0.17 -8.15 4.34
C LEU A 91 -0.59 -6.81 4.40
N PHE A 92 -1.26 -6.41 3.32
CA PHE A 92 -2.15 -5.24 3.34
C PHE A 92 -3.32 -5.45 4.32
N ALA A 93 -3.94 -6.63 4.31
CA ALA A 93 -5.02 -6.95 5.23
C ALA A 93 -4.56 -6.89 6.69
N ILE A 94 -3.36 -7.38 7.02
CA ILE A 94 -2.76 -7.27 8.35
C ILE A 94 -2.63 -5.80 8.77
N ILE A 95 -2.02 -4.96 7.92
CA ILE A 95 -1.83 -3.54 8.20
C ILE A 95 -3.18 -2.82 8.44
N ILE A 96 -4.20 -3.15 7.65
CA ILE A 96 -5.50 -2.47 7.67
C ILE A 96 -6.41 -2.99 8.79
N LEU A 97 -6.44 -4.30 9.04
CA LEU A 97 -7.41 -4.95 9.92
C LEU A 97 -6.98 -4.94 11.40
N ILE A 98 -5.68 -5.05 11.69
CA ILE A 98 -5.18 -4.99 13.08
C ILE A 98 -5.64 -3.73 13.84
N PRO A 99 -5.50 -2.49 13.31
CA PRO A 99 -5.90 -1.30 14.05
C PRO A 99 -7.40 -1.21 14.28
N GLN A 100 -8.24 -1.95 13.54
CA GLN A 100 -9.70 -1.91 13.72
C GLN A 100 -10.13 -2.35 15.12
N LEU A 101 -9.37 -3.25 15.75
CA LEU A 101 -9.58 -3.71 17.13
C LEU A 101 -9.52 -2.58 18.16
N VAL A 102 -8.77 -1.52 17.85
CA VAL A 102 -8.60 -0.35 18.72
C VAL A 102 -9.43 0.83 18.23
N LEU A 103 -9.45 1.07 16.91
CA LEU A 103 -10.18 2.17 16.28
C LEU A 103 -11.68 2.11 16.57
N ILE A 104 -12.29 0.94 16.74
CA ILE A 104 -13.73 0.81 17.05
C ILE A 104 -14.14 1.54 18.34
N ARG A 105 -13.19 1.82 19.24
CA ARG A 105 -13.43 2.60 20.47
C ARG A 105 -13.57 4.11 20.23
N SER A 106 -13.18 4.60 19.05
CA SER A 106 -13.29 6.01 18.67
C SER A 106 -13.84 6.13 17.26
N LEU A 107 -15.12 6.43 17.15
CA LEU A 107 -15.82 6.58 15.87
C LEU A 107 -15.11 7.60 14.95
N TYR A 108 -14.62 8.70 15.50
CA TYR A 108 -13.90 9.73 14.74
C TYR A 108 -12.63 9.18 14.07
N LEU A 109 -11.77 8.49 14.83
CA LEU A 109 -10.54 7.91 14.29
C LEU A 109 -10.84 6.78 13.30
N PHE A 110 -11.85 5.96 13.60
CA PHE A 110 -12.31 4.89 12.70
C PHE A 110 -12.75 5.45 11.34
N VAL A 111 -13.60 6.48 11.33
CA VAL A 111 -14.08 7.11 10.10
C VAL A 111 -12.93 7.77 9.33
N LEU A 112 -12.08 8.53 10.02
CA LEU A 112 -10.91 9.16 9.41
C LEU A 112 -9.99 8.13 8.74
N PHE A 113 -9.69 7.03 9.44
CA PHE A 113 -8.86 5.94 8.93
C PHE A 113 -9.43 5.38 7.62
N TRP A 114 -10.72 5.03 7.59
CA TRP A 114 -11.34 4.43 6.41
C TRP A 114 -11.46 5.41 5.24
N ILE A 115 -11.77 6.69 5.48
CA ILE A 115 -11.74 7.72 4.44
C ILE A 115 -10.35 7.77 3.79
N CYS A 116 -9.30 7.83 4.60
CA CYS A 116 -7.93 7.85 4.10
C CYS A 116 -7.56 6.58 3.31
N ILE A 117 -7.88 5.40 3.82
CA ILE A 117 -7.65 4.12 3.12
C ILE A 117 -8.40 4.06 1.79
N ILE A 118 -9.67 4.46 1.76
CA ILE A 118 -10.50 4.45 0.54
C ILE A 118 -9.91 5.39 -0.50
N ILE A 119 -9.53 6.62 -0.12
CA ILE A 119 -8.91 7.57 -1.06
C ILE A 119 -7.58 7.03 -1.61
N ALA A 120 -6.74 6.45 -0.75
CA ALA A 120 -5.47 5.85 -1.17
C ALA A 120 -5.66 4.64 -2.09
N ALA A 121 -6.64 3.79 -1.80
CA ALA A 121 -6.97 2.62 -2.61
C ALA A 121 -7.59 3.02 -3.96
N MET A 122 -8.54 3.95 -3.96
CA MET A 122 -9.21 4.42 -5.18
C MET A 122 -8.26 5.17 -6.10
N SER A 123 -7.41 6.05 -5.56
CA SER A 123 -6.38 6.74 -6.37
C SER A 123 -5.45 5.73 -7.03
N SER A 124 -5.04 4.69 -6.31
CA SER A 124 -4.23 3.60 -6.85
C SER A 124 -4.96 2.77 -7.91
N TYR A 125 -6.15 2.29 -7.60
CA TYR A 125 -6.90 1.35 -8.45
C TYR A 125 -7.51 1.99 -9.69
N LEU A 126 -8.05 3.22 -9.58
CA LEU A 126 -8.78 3.87 -10.67
C LEU A 126 -7.90 4.77 -11.54
N VAL A 127 -6.83 5.35 -10.98
CA VAL A 127 -6.05 6.38 -11.67
C VAL A 127 -4.63 5.93 -11.98
N LEU A 128 -3.92 5.37 -10.99
CA LEU A 128 -2.52 5.01 -11.13
C LEU A 128 -2.33 3.72 -11.91
N CYS A 129 -2.85 2.61 -11.37
CA CYS A 129 -2.63 1.27 -11.90
C CYS A 129 -3.15 1.05 -13.32
N PRO A 130 -4.32 1.58 -13.74
CA PRO A 130 -4.88 1.30 -15.06
C PRO A 130 -4.01 1.73 -16.24
N GLY A 131 -3.15 2.74 -16.07
CA GLY A 131 -2.21 3.14 -17.13
C GLY A 131 -0.82 3.41 -16.59
N CYS A 132 -0.42 2.64 -15.57
CA CYS A 132 1.00 2.49 -15.27
C CYS A 132 1.67 1.66 -16.38
N GLY A 133 2.95 1.91 -16.67
CA GLY A 133 3.72 1.15 -17.67
C GLY A 133 4.05 -0.28 -17.26
N ASN A 134 3.57 -0.76 -16.11
CA ASN A 134 3.81 -2.11 -15.65
C ASN A 134 2.88 -3.10 -16.37
N GLN A 135 3.38 -3.70 -17.45
CA GLN A 135 2.66 -4.70 -18.24
C GLN A 135 2.23 -5.94 -17.45
N TYR A 136 2.89 -6.23 -16.34
CA TYR A 136 2.58 -7.37 -15.47
C TYR A 136 1.57 -7.04 -14.36
N CYS A 137 1.21 -5.77 -14.17
CA CYS A 137 0.36 -5.34 -13.06
C CYS A 137 -1.01 -6.04 -13.09
N PRO A 138 -1.45 -6.70 -11.99
CA PRO A 138 -2.75 -7.36 -11.93
C PRO A 138 -3.92 -6.35 -11.97
N PHE A 139 -3.65 -5.08 -11.69
CA PHE A 139 -4.63 -3.99 -11.69
C PHE A 139 -4.65 -3.17 -13.00
N ARG A 140 -3.91 -3.58 -14.03
CA ARG A 140 -3.91 -2.92 -15.35
C ARG A 140 -5.22 -3.25 -16.09
N ARG A 141 -5.92 -2.23 -16.60
CA ARG A 141 -7.24 -2.40 -17.26
C ARG A 141 -7.17 -3.03 -18.65
N GLU A 142 -6.16 -2.71 -19.46
CA GLU A 142 -6.01 -3.29 -20.82
C GLU A 142 -5.96 -4.83 -20.84
N LYS A 143 -5.57 -5.47 -19.73
CA LYS A 143 -5.53 -6.93 -19.60
C LYS A 143 -6.92 -7.55 -19.37
N LYS A 144 -7.92 -6.77 -18.96
CA LYS A 144 -9.29 -7.23 -18.66
C LYS A 144 -10.23 -7.18 -19.87
N GLU A 145 -9.96 -6.37 -20.89
CA GLU A 145 -10.80 -6.28 -22.09
C GLU A 145 -10.54 -7.42 -23.11
N GLN A 146 -9.51 -8.24 -22.89
CA GLN A 146 -9.15 -9.40 -23.73
C GLN A 146 -9.49 -10.75 -23.09
N ARG A 147 -10.30 -10.78 -22.03
CA ARG A 147 -10.78 -12.01 -21.38
C ARG A 147 -12.29 -12.03 -21.27
#